data_AF-A7TAX7-F1
#
_entry.id   AF-A7TAX7-F1
#
_cell.length_a   1.000
_cell.length_b   1.000
_cell.length_c   1.000
_cell.angle_alpha   90.00
_cell.angle_beta   90.00
_cell.angle_gamma   90.00
#
_symmetry.space_group_name_H-M   'P 1'
#
loop_
_entity.id
_entity.type
_entity.pdbx_description
1 polymer ?
#
loop_
_entity_poly.entity_id
_entity_poly.type
_entity_poly.pdbx_seq_one_letter_code
_entity_poly.pdbx_strand_id
1 'polypeptide(L)'
;MAFAGNPENGLAGTAVVPLFTAGTECVDVDFIGVKFSKPPHVFVTAVHIDPLSNSHDAASVWAEGATRYDFKICLRELKNFDGVHQNIKVDWLALKGIPSGWAVPIGTSVTLPNTEDLTASTSYSFCKDVTFSNDFYAAPVLITTAHHTTNLQTNPKAISPDNNAITEWIESVNKTGFKVCMKDLQPFDGHHDPVDIEYLAIGNLDPCIGKTCGFFAVCQAFGPKDARCICPHNCATYENQRCGEDNVTYTNECTHQKAMCDQTQTIGIRHMGPCF
;
A
#
# COMPACT_ATOMS: atom_id res chain seq x y z
N MET A 1 9.14 12.12 11.25
CA MET A 1 9.84 11.22 12.18
C MET A 1 10.97 10.59 11.39
N ALA A 2 12.22 10.80 11.78
CA ALA A 2 13.36 10.03 11.27
C ALA A 2 13.71 9.00 12.35
N PHE A 3 13.69 7.72 12.00
CA PHE A 3 14.09 6.66 12.92
C PHE A 3 15.62 6.58 12.89
N ALA A 4 16.27 6.90 14.00
CA ALA A 4 17.73 6.84 14.15
C ALA A 4 18.14 5.45 14.65
N GLY A 5 18.13 4.46 13.77
CA GLY A 5 18.53 3.08 14.05
C GLY A 5 18.10 2.12 12.95
N ASN A 6 18.64 0.90 12.91
CA ASN A 6 18.04 -0.15 12.09
C ASN A 6 16.77 -0.65 12.79
N PRO A 7 15.62 -0.76 12.10
CA PRO A 7 14.42 -1.34 12.70
C PRO A 7 14.75 -2.71 13.30
N GLU A 8 14.10 -3.04 14.41
CA GLU A 8 14.29 -4.35 15.05
C GLU A 8 13.95 -5.45 14.03
N ASN A 9 14.92 -6.32 13.72
CA ASN A 9 14.83 -7.32 12.65
C ASN A 9 14.71 -6.76 11.22
N GLY A 10 15.26 -5.58 10.96
CA GLY A 10 15.48 -5.05 9.61
C GLY A 10 16.94 -4.62 9.39
N LEU A 11 17.33 -4.56 8.13
CA LEU A 11 18.62 -4.07 7.67
C LEU A 11 18.39 -2.91 6.72
N ALA A 12 19.30 -1.95 6.74
CA ALA A 12 19.32 -0.86 5.78
C ALA A 12 20.76 -0.59 5.38
N GLY A 13 20.94 -0.05 4.19
CA GLY A 13 22.25 0.31 3.69
C GLY A 13 22.15 1.02 2.36
N THR A 14 23.32 1.19 1.75
CA THR A 14 23.44 1.84 0.45
C THR A 14 24.36 1.00 -0.42
N ALA A 15 23.96 0.75 -1.66
CA ALA A 15 24.78 0.12 -2.68
C ALA A 15 25.23 1.18 -3.70
N VAL A 16 26.48 1.07 -4.17
CA VAL A 16 27.00 1.92 -5.25
C VAL A 16 26.80 1.17 -6.56
N VAL A 17 26.14 1.81 -7.52
CA VAL A 17 25.93 1.24 -8.85
C VAL A 17 27.15 1.61 -9.70
N PRO A 18 27.79 0.64 -10.39
CA PRO A 18 28.86 0.92 -11.34
C PRO A 18 28.41 1.87 -12.45
N LEU A 19 29.38 2.50 -13.11
CA LEU A 19 29.10 3.29 -14.31
C LEU A 19 28.56 2.36 -15.40
N PHE A 20 27.44 2.76 -16.02
CA PHE A 20 26.88 2.09 -17.19
C PHE A 20 26.42 3.11 -18.22
N THR A 21 26.26 2.71 -19.48
CA THR A 21 25.90 3.61 -20.59
C THR A 21 24.66 3.21 -21.35
N ALA A 22 24.21 1.96 -21.17
CA ALA A 22 23.02 1.41 -21.79
C ALA A 22 22.64 0.11 -21.08
N GLY A 23 21.37 -0.28 -21.23
CA GLY A 23 20.88 -1.54 -20.69
C GLY A 23 20.62 -1.49 -19.19
N THR A 24 20.65 -2.66 -18.56
CA THR A 24 20.40 -2.85 -17.14
C THR A 24 21.71 -3.14 -16.42
N GLU A 25 21.93 -2.48 -15.29
CA GLU A 25 23.07 -2.72 -14.41
C GLU A 25 22.55 -3.21 -13.05
N CYS A 26 23.12 -4.30 -12.53
CA CYS A 26 22.69 -4.90 -11.27
C CYS A 26 23.86 -5.08 -10.30
N VAL A 27 23.57 -4.91 -9.00
CA VAL A 27 24.52 -5.11 -7.91
C VAL A 27 23.95 -6.07 -6.87
N ASP A 28 24.77 -7.03 -6.43
CA ASP A 28 24.42 -7.94 -5.34
C ASP A 28 24.54 -7.24 -3.99
N VAL A 29 23.59 -7.50 -3.09
CA VAL A 29 23.59 -7.02 -1.71
C VAL A 29 23.48 -8.21 -0.76
N ASP A 30 24.54 -8.43 0.00
CA ASP A 30 24.62 -9.49 1.01
C ASP A 30 24.14 -9.02 2.39
N PHE A 31 23.31 -9.82 3.07
CA PHE A 31 22.91 -9.60 4.46
C PHE A 31 24.01 -10.05 5.44
N ILE A 32 25.16 -9.38 5.41
CA ILE A 32 26.33 -9.75 6.20
C ILE A 32 26.00 -9.71 7.70
N GLY A 33 26.21 -10.83 8.40
CA GLY A 33 26.07 -10.94 9.85
C GLY A 33 24.62 -11.08 10.35
N VAL A 34 23.62 -11.10 9.47
CA VAL A 34 22.21 -11.26 9.84
C VAL A 34 21.53 -12.25 8.89
N LYS A 35 20.83 -13.23 9.45
CA LYS A 35 20.11 -14.25 8.68
C LYS A 35 18.61 -14.10 8.89
N PHE A 36 17.87 -13.78 7.85
CA PHE A 36 16.42 -13.78 7.93
C PHE A 36 15.88 -15.22 8.03
N SER A 37 14.70 -15.38 8.64
CA SER A 37 14.03 -16.69 8.71
C SER A 37 13.39 -17.10 7.38
N LYS A 38 12.99 -16.10 6.59
CA LYS A 38 12.40 -16.18 5.24
C LYS A 38 12.91 -14.99 4.42
N PRO A 39 12.76 -14.95 3.09
CA PRO A 39 13.06 -13.75 2.30
C PRO A 39 12.38 -12.50 2.92
N PRO A 40 13.11 -11.39 3.13
CA PRO A 40 12.55 -10.15 3.67
C PRO A 40 11.81 -9.36 2.58
N HIS A 41 10.96 -8.43 3.02
CA HIS A 41 10.42 -7.37 2.15
C HIS A 41 11.55 -6.38 1.85
N VAL A 42 11.82 -6.12 0.57
CA VAL A 42 12.91 -5.26 0.13
C VAL A 42 12.34 -3.99 -0.50
N PHE A 43 12.85 -2.84 -0.08
CA PHE A 43 12.55 -1.54 -0.65
C PHE A 43 13.82 -0.89 -1.15
N VAL A 44 13.78 -0.32 -2.35
CA VAL A 44 14.93 0.32 -2.99
C VAL A 44 14.56 1.71 -3.52
N THR A 45 15.51 2.64 -3.45
CA THR A 45 15.34 3.97 -4.03
C THR A 45 16.66 4.48 -4.60
N ALA A 46 16.63 4.93 -5.85
CA ALA A 46 17.80 5.49 -6.51
C ALA A 46 18.03 6.93 -6.06
N VAL A 47 19.29 7.25 -5.74
CA VAL A 47 19.75 8.55 -5.27
C VAL A 47 20.92 9.00 -6.13
N HIS A 48 20.73 10.12 -6.84
CA HIS A 48 21.81 10.81 -7.55
C HIS A 48 22.57 11.71 -6.59
N ILE A 49 23.90 11.64 -6.63
CA ILE A 49 24.77 12.29 -5.63
C ILE A 49 25.44 13.55 -6.20
N ASP A 50 25.32 13.79 -7.51
CA ASP A 50 25.95 14.92 -8.18
C ASP A 50 25.06 16.18 -8.16
N PRO A 51 25.61 17.38 -7.88
CA PRO A 51 24.85 18.60 -7.95
C PRO A 51 24.76 19.05 -9.42
N LEU A 52 23.57 18.86 -10.01
CA LEU A 52 23.00 19.76 -11.02
C LEU A 52 23.53 19.70 -12.48
N SER A 53 24.49 18.84 -12.87
CA SER A 53 24.92 18.78 -14.30
C SER A 53 24.17 17.77 -15.16
N ASN A 54 23.64 16.69 -14.58
CA ASN A 54 22.88 15.65 -15.29
C ASN A 54 21.44 15.57 -14.77
N SER A 55 20.62 16.57 -15.10
CA SER A 55 19.18 16.60 -14.76
C SER A 55 18.31 15.64 -15.61
N HIS A 56 18.94 14.82 -16.44
CA HIS A 56 18.28 13.98 -17.45
C HIS A 56 18.58 12.48 -17.27
N ASP A 57 19.03 12.06 -16.09
CA ASP A 57 19.47 10.69 -15.83
C ASP A 57 18.36 9.85 -15.20
N ALA A 58 17.19 9.80 -15.86
CA ALA A 58 16.02 9.12 -15.34
C ALA A 58 16.20 7.60 -15.45
N ALA A 59 16.18 6.90 -14.31
CA ALA A 59 16.32 5.45 -14.24
C ALA A 59 15.19 4.81 -13.43
N SER A 60 14.77 3.61 -13.86
CA SER A 60 13.95 2.70 -13.06
C SER A 60 14.85 1.87 -12.15
N VAL A 61 14.39 1.57 -10.94
CA VAL A 61 15.10 0.76 -9.94
C VAL A 61 14.17 -0.29 -9.37
N TRP A 62 14.65 -1.52 -9.25
CA TRP A 62 13.89 -2.64 -8.69
C TRP A 62 14.79 -3.63 -7.97
N ALA A 63 14.18 -4.61 -7.30
CA ALA A 63 14.89 -5.69 -6.63
C ALA A 63 14.62 -7.03 -7.34
N GLU A 64 15.62 -7.90 -7.39
CA GLU A 64 15.49 -9.26 -7.96
C GLU A 64 15.96 -10.31 -6.96
N GLY A 65 15.30 -11.47 -6.98
CA GLY A 65 15.87 -12.69 -6.42
C GLY A 65 16.09 -12.69 -4.91
N ALA A 66 15.43 -11.80 -4.15
CA ALA A 66 15.57 -11.74 -2.69
C ALA A 66 15.44 -13.12 -2.03
N THR A 67 16.51 -13.53 -1.37
CA THR A 67 16.58 -14.71 -0.54
C THR A 67 16.64 -14.32 0.93
N ARG A 68 16.88 -15.29 1.82
CA ARG A 68 17.15 -15.02 3.23
C ARG A 68 18.58 -14.54 3.51
N TYR A 69 19.42 -14.47 2.49
CA TYR A 69 20.86 -14.19 2.56
C TYR A 69 21.27 -12.95 1.75
N ASP A 70 20.60 -12.70 0.64
CA ASP A 70 21.00 -11.73 -0.36
C ASP A 70 19.79 -11.27 -1.19
N PHE A 71 20.02 -10.25 -2.01
CA PHE A 71 19.15 -9.86 -3.11
C PHE A 71 19.97 -9.06 -4.14
N LYS A 72 19.43 -8.86 -5.33
CA LYS A 72 20.00 -7.97 -6.34
C LYS A 72 19.22 -6.67 -6.43
N ILE A 73 19.94 -5.57 -6.59
CA ILE A 73 19.39 -4.27 -6.96
C ILE A 73 19.72 -4.05 -8.42
N CYS A 74 18.73 -3.70 -9.24
CA CYS A 74 18.91 -3.44 -10.66
C CYS A 74 18.43 -2.04 -11.03
N LEU A 75 19.14 -1.40 -11.95
CA LEU A 75 18.77 -0.10 -12.53
C LEU A 75 18.77 -0.18 -14.04
N ARG A 76 17.88 0.58 -14.65
CA ARG A 76 17.85 0.77 -16.10
C ARG A 76 17.44 2.19 -16.46
N GLU A 77 18.09 2.74 -17.47
CA GLU A 77 17.70 4.01 -18.06
C GLU A 77 16.27 3.97 -18.62
N LEU A 78 15.49 5.03 -18.38
CA LEU A 78 14.14 5.18 -18.94
C LEU A 78 14.16 5.66 -20.39
N LYS A 79 15.21 6.40 -20.77
CA LYS A 79 15.46 6.84 -22.14
C LYS A 79 16.67 6.09 -22.67
N ASN A 80 16.43 5.20 -23.64
CA ASN A 80 17.52 4.47 -24.28
C ASN A 80 18.55 5.44 -24.87
N PHE A 81 19.83 5.19 -24.60
CA PHE A 81 20.97 5.96 -25.11
C PHE A 81 21.05 7.41 -24.60
N ASP A 82 20.62 7.68 -23.36
CA ASP A 82 20.74 9.05 -22.80
C ASP A 82 22.15 9.40 -22.30
N GLY A 83 23.07 8.44 -22.37
CA GLY A 83 24.51 8.66 -22.16
C GLY A 83 25.06 7.91 -20.96
N VAL A 84 25.96 8.56 -20.23
CA VAL A 84 26.68 7.95 -19.11
C VAL A 84 25.88 8.12 -17.82
N HIS A 85 25.53 6.99 -17.20
CA HIS A 85 24.95 6.90 -15.86
C HIS A 85 26.08 6.66 -14.86
N GLN A 86 26.31 7.59 -13.94
CA GLN A 86 27.37 7.50 -12.93
C GLN A 86 26.98 8.25 -11.65
N ASN A 87 27.71 7.98 -10.56
CA ASN A 87 27.46 8.61 -9.26
C ASN A 87 26.04 8.33 -8.71
N ILE A 88 25.51 7.14 -9.02
CA ILE A 88 24.23 6.66 -8.54
C ILE A 88 24.46 5.73 -7.34
N LYS A 89 23.77 6.02 -6.25
CA LYS A 89 23.62 5.08 -5.13
C LYS A 89 22.18 4.62 -5.06
N VAL A 90 21.98 3.41 -4.56
CA VAL A 90 20.66 2.93 -4.18
C VAL A 90 20.62 2.74 -2.68
N ASP A 91 19.75 3.49 -2.03
CA ASP A 91 19.41 3.23 -0.64
C ASP A 91 18.41 2.09 -0.59
N TRP A 92 18.64 1.14 0.31
CA TRP A 92 17.81 -0.04 0.44
C TRP A 92 17.43 -0.32 1.88
N LEU A 93 16.26 -0.92 2.04
CA LEU A 93 15.69 -1.33 3.31
C LEU A 93 15.13 -2.75 3.18
N ALA A 94 15.65 -3.67 3.98
CA ALA A 94 15.18 -5.05 4.05
C ALA A 94 14.50 -5.32 5.41
N LEU A 95 13.24 -5.72 5.38
CA LEU A 95 12.41 -5.91 6.57
C LEU A 95 11.89 -7.34 6.66
N LYS A 96 12.10 -8.02 7.79
CA LYS A 96 11.47 -9.34 8.05
C LYS A 96 9.93 -9.29 8.01
N GLY A 97 9.39 -8.11 8.29
CA GLY A 97 7.99 -7.74 8.37
C GLY A 97 7.90 -6.29 8.84
N ILE A 98 6.68 -5.76 8.99
CA ILE A 98 6.49 -4.39 9.48
C ILE A 98 7.11 -4.24 10.89
N PRO A 99 8.08 -3.34 11.11
CA PRO A 99 8.74 -3.19 12.40
C PRO A 99 7.78 -2.76 13.51
N SER A 100 7.94 -3.34 14.70
CA SER A 100 7.23 -2.90 15.91
C SER A 100 7.63 -1.47 16.28
N GLY A 101 6.64 -0.60 16.52
CA GLY A 101 6.86 0.79 16.93
C GLY A 101 6.88 1.82 15.81
N TRP A 102 6.77 1.41 14.54
CA TRP A 102 6.57 2.32 13.42
C TRP A 102 5.09 2.68 13.25
N ALA A 103 4.79 3.89 12.81
CA ALA A 103 3.44 4.30 12.38
C ALA A 103 3.10 3.73 10.99
N VAL A 104 3.41 2.45 10.77
CA VAL A 104 3.15 1.71 9.54
C VAL A 104 2.12 0.66 9.89
N PRO A 105 0.83 0.92 9.65
CA PRO A 105 -0.20 -0.02 10.05
C PRO A 105 -0.31 -1.24 9.13
N ILE A 106 0.15 -1.16 7.87
CA ILE A 106 0.03 -2.26 6.89
C ILE A 106 1.27 -2.30 5.98
N GLY A 107 1.73 -3.49 5.66
CA GLY A 107 2.86 -3.77 4.78
C GLY A 107 2.95 -5.25 4.44
N THR A 108 2.96 -5.56 3.15
CA THR A 108 2.95 -6.92 2.57
C THR A 108 3.28 -6.83 1.08
N SER A 109 3.24 -7.97 0.40
CA SER A 109 3.36 -8.08 -1.06
C SER A 109 1.99 -8.17 -1.74
N VAL A 110 1.91 -7.67 -2.97
CA VAL A 110 0.82 -7.95 -3.92
C VAL A 110 1.38 -8.56 -5.19
N THR A 111 0.96 -9.79 -5.50
CA THR A 111 1.33 -10.45 -6.76
C THR A 111 0.46 -9.94 -7.91
N LEU A 112 1.12 -9.55 -8.99
CA LEU A 112 0.56 -9.30 -10.32
C LEU A 112 0.92 -10.50 -11.21
N PRO A 113 -0.03 -11.44 -11.44
CA PRO A 113 0.26 -12.71 -12.11
C PRO A 113 0.54 -12.57 -13.61
N ASN A 114 0.24 -11.41 -14.20
CA ASN A 114 0.66 -11.07 -15.55
C ASN A 114 0.09 -12.01 -16.64
N THR A 115 -1.16 -12.44 -16.48
CA THR A 115 -1.81 -13.43 -17.34
C THR A 115 -2.72 -12.83 -18.43
N GLU A 116 -2.98 -11.53 -18.37
CA GLU A 116 -3.95 -10.85 -19.25
C GLU A 116 -3.27 -10.15 -20.43
N ASP A 117 -4.00 -9.97 -21.53
CA ASP A 117 -3.46 -9.25 -22.69
C ASP A 117 -3.39 -7.74 -22.43
N LEU A 118 -2.25 -7.14 -22.78
CA LEU A 118 -2.07 -5.69 -22.74
C LEU A 118 -2.83 -5.02 -23.89
N THR A 119 -3.70 -4.09 -23.55
CA THR A 119 -4.61 -3.42 -24.48
C THR A 119 -4.49 -1.89 -24.36
N ALA A 120 -4.91 -1.17 -25.40
CA ALA A 120 -4.95 0.29 -25.36
C ALA A 120 -5.82 0.82 -24.20
N SER A 121 -6.89 0.10 -23.84
CA SER A 121 -7.77 0.43 -22.70
C SER A 121 -7.08 0.32 -21.34
N THR A 122 -6.07 -0.53 -21.21
CA THR A 122 -5.25 -0.67 -19.99
C THR A 122 -3.99 0.17 -20.07
N SER A 123 -3.86 1.05 -21.07
CA SER A 123 -2.64 1.79 -21.37
C SER A 123 -1.40 0.90 -21.46
N TYR A 124 -1.57 -0.37 -21.84
CA TYR A 124 -0.52 -1.38 -21.83
C TYR A 124 0.18 -1.54 -20.47
N SER A 125 -0.61 -1.53 -19.38
CA SER A 125 -0.12 -1.77 -18.01
C SER A 125 -0.93 -2.82 -17.28
N PHE A 126 -0.26 -3.50 -16.34
CA PHE A 126 -0.89 -4.42 -15.42
C PHE A 126 -1.22 -3.69 -14.14
N CYS A 127 -2.49 -3.60 -13.81
CA CYS A 127 -2.95 -2.91 -12.61
C CYS A 127 -3.81 -3.82 -11.73
N LYS A 128 -3.76 -3.57 -10.43
CA LYS A 128 -4.58 -4.27 -9.44
C LYS A 128 -5.04 -3.32 -8.35
N ASP A 129 -6.33 -3.42 -8.04
CA ASP A 129 -6.91 -2.78 -6.86
C ASP A 129 -6.63 -3.64 -5.62
N VAL A 130 -6.14 -3.00 -4.57
CA VAL A 130 -5.80 -3.61 -3.28
C VAL A 130 -6.61 -2.94 -2.19
N THR A 131 -7.32 -3.74 -1.41
CA THR A 131 -8.08 -3.26 -0.23
C THR A 131 -7.23 -3.44 1.02
N PHE A 132 -7.19 -2.43 1.88
CA PHE A 132 -6.53 -2.50 3.16
C PHE A 132 -7.31 -3.40 4.13
N SER A 133 -6.61 -4.08 5.04
CA SER A 133 -7.26 -4.88 6.09
C SER A 133 -8.01 -4.03 7.12
N ASN A 134 -7.61 -2.77 7.26
CA ASN A 134 -8.21 -1.78 8.13
C ASN A 134 -8.19 -0.42 7.42
N ASP A 135 -9.26 0.34 7.59
CA ASP A 135 -9.36 1.67 7.01
C ASP A 135 -8.41 2.66 7.69
N PHE A 136 -7.87 3.58 6.90
CA PHE A 136 -7.08 4.70 7.40
C PHE A 136 -7.95 5.92 7.69
N TYR A 137 -7.53 6.74 8.66
CA TYR A 137 -8.15 8.03 8.93
C TYR A 137 -8.11 8.97 7.70
N ALA A 138 -7.00 8.94 6.95
CA ALA A 138 -6.76 9.67 5.70
C ALA A 138 -5.93 8.79 4.76
N ALA A 139 -5.91 9.11 3.46
CA ALA A 139 -5.12 8.34 2.48
C ALA A 139 -3.65 8.23 2.95
N PRO A 140 -3.11 7.01 3.08
CA PRO A 140 -1.74 6.81 3.55
C PRO A 140 -0.71 7.18 2.49
N VAL A 141 0.54 7.35 2.94
CA VAL A 141 1.71 7.39 2.04
C VAL A 141 2.11 5.95 1.74
N LEU A 142 2.35 5.64 0.47
CA LEU A 142 2.79 4.31 0.04
C LEU A 142 4.26 4.36 -0.40
N ILE A 143 5.05 3.41 0.09
CA ILE A 143 6.36 3.06 -0.47
C ILE A 143 6.16 1.73 -1.17
N THR A 144 6.56 1.64 -2.44
CA THR A 144 6.49 0.42 -3.23
C THR A 144 7.85 0.05 -3.78
N THR A 145 8.05 -1.24 -4.03
CA THR A 145 9.18 -1.75 -4.79
C THR A 145 8.72 -2.97 -5.56
N ALA A 146 8.92 -2.95 -6.87
CA ALA A 146 8.77 -4.15 -7.69
C ALA A 146 9.88 -5.16 -7.34
N HIS A 147 9.45 -6.40 -7.13
CA HIS A 147 10.30 -7.52 -6.82
C HIS A 147 9.96 -8.70 -7.73
N HIS A 148 10.99 -9.24 -8.38
CA HIS A 148 10.86 -10.39 -9.25
C HIS A 148 11.26 -11.68 -8.53
N THR A 149 10.39 -12.69 -8.58
CA THR A 149 10.71 -14.05 -8.11
C THR A 149 10.57 -15.07 -9.24
N THR A 150 11.68 -15.72 -9.60
CA THR A 150 11.64 -16.83 -10.55
C THR A 150 11.67 -18.16 -9.80
N ASN A 151 10.67 -19.00 -10.03
CA ASN A 151 10.66 -20.38 -9.55
C ASN A 151 10.34 -21.36 -10.69
N LEU A 152 11.41 -21.83 -11.36
CA LEU A 152 11.35 -22.83 -12.42
C LEU A 152 10.77 -24.18 -11.96
N GLN A 153 10.71 -24.44 -10.65
CA GLN A 153 10.18 -25.70 -10.10
C GLN A 153 8.65 -25.68 -10.08
N THR A 154 8.03 -24.52 -9.88
CA THR A 154 6.56 -24.35 -9.81
C THR A 154 5.96 -23.80 -11.10
N ASN A 155 6.72 -23.05 -11.89
CA ASN A 155 6.32 -22.57 -13.21
C ASN A 155 7.42 -22.87 -14.24
N PRO A 156 7.28 -23.94 -15.04
CA PRO A 156 8.25 -24.31 -16.07
C PRO A 156 8.41 -23.27 -17.20
N LYS A 157 7.50 -22.29 -17.28
CA LYS A 157 7.57 -21.15 -18.20
C LYS A 157 8.17 -19.90 -17.57
N ALA A 158 8.51 -19.92 -16.28
CA ALA A 158 9.13 -18.77 -15.63
C ALA A 158 10.44 -18.44 -16.32
N ILE A 159 10.64 -17.18 -16.69
CA ILE A 159 11.88 -16.72 -17.30
C ILE A 159 12.82 -16.31 -16.14
N SER A 160 14.13 -16.42 -16.37
CA SER A 160 15.11 -15.90 -15.41
C SER A 160 14.86 -14.39 -15.25
N PRO A 161 14.92 -13.81 -14.04
CA PRO A 161 14.63 -12.37 -13.83
C PRO A 161 15.54 -11.43 -14.63
N ASP A 162 16.58 -11.96 -15.27
CA ASP A 162 17.72 -11.22 -15.74
C ASP A 162 17.31 -10.06 -16.66
N ASN A 163 17.28 -8.88 -16.07
CA ASN A 163 17.10 -7.57 -16.70
C ASN A 163 15.65 -7.14 -16.99
N ASN A 164 14.64 -7.78 -16.39
CA ASN A 164 13.22 -7.39 -16.55
C ASN A 164 13.02 -5.96 -16.03
N ALA A 165 12.90 -5.02 -16.97
CA ALA A 165 12.92 -3.60 -16.67
C ALA A 165 11.57 -3.12 -16.13
N ILE A 166 11.26 -3.48 -14.90
CA ILE A 166 9.95 -3.22 -14.32
C ILE A 166 9.92 -1.80 -13.76
N THR A 167 8.81 -1.11 -14.03
CA THR A 167 8.46 0.16 -13.41
C THR A 167 7.07 0.04 -12.82
N GLU A 168 6.98 0.16 -11.51
CA GLU A 168 5.72 0.22 -10.77
C GLU A 168 5.36 1.65 -10.36
N TRP A 169 4.06 1.90 -10.21
CA TRP A 169 3.56 3.13 -9.61
C TRP A 169 2.19 2.92 -8.95
N ILE A 170 1.87 3.79 -8.00
CA ILE A 170 0.53 3.91 -7.44
C ILE A 170 -0.30 4.82 -8.36
N GLU A 171 -1.34 4.28 -8.98
CA GLU A 171 -2.25 5.06 -9.84
C GLU A 171 -3.25 5.86 -9.00
N SER A 172 -3.75 5.28 -7.89
CA SER A 172 -4.60 6.00 -6.95
C SER A 172 -4.53 5.40 -5.54
N VAL A 173 -4.79 6.22 -4.52
CA VAL A 173 -4.86 5.79 -3.11
C VAL A 173 -5.97 6.54 -2.39
N ASN A 174 -6.71 5.83 -1.53
CA ASN A 174 -7.72 6.40 -0.66
C ASN A 174 -7.63 5.77 0.75
N LYS A 175 -8.65 5.94 1.59
CA LYS A 175 -8.67 5.44 2.97
C LYS A 175 -8.80 3.92 3.08
N THR A 176 -9.44 3.28 2.10
CA THR A 176 -9.83 1.86 2.13
C THR A 176 -8.97 1.00 1.22
N GLY A 177 -8.23 1.60 0.28
CA GLY A 177 -7.36 0.86 -0.62
C GLY A 177 -6.56 1.75 -1.56
N PHE A 178 -5.88 1.09 -2.50
CA PHE A 178 -5.09 1.72 -3.54
C PHE A 178 -5.09 0.88 -4.81
N LYS A 179 -4.79 1.52 -5.94
CA LYS A 179 -4.55 0.86 -7.22
C LYS A 179 -3.07 0.98 -7.55
N VAL A 180 -2.42 -0.16 -7.72
CA VAL A 180 -1.01 -0.24 -8.13
C VAL A 180 -0.93 -0.79 -9.53
N CYS A 181 0.00 -0.25 -10.31
CA CYS A 181 0.24 -0.65 -11.67
C CYS A 181 1.73 -0.93 -11.88
N MET A 182 2.03 -1.75 -12.89
CA MET A 182 3.38 -1.92 -13.40
C MET A 182 3.41 -1.94 -14.93
N LYS A 183 4.60 -1.69 -15.46
CA LYS A 183 4.98 -1.95 -16.84
C LYS A 183 6.36 -2.55 -16.89
N ASP A 184 6.56 -3.46 -17.83
CA ASP A 184 7.87 -3.87 -18.27
C ASP A 184 8.31 -2.95 -19.43
N LEU A 185 9.48 -2.35 -19.29
CA LEU A 185 10.06 -1.43 -20.28
C LEU A 185 10.82 -2.17 -21.39
N GLN A 186 10.88 -3.51 -21.37
CA GLN A 186 11.39 -4.33 -22.47
C GLN A 186 10.22 -4.87 -23.32
N PRO A 187 9.95 -4.31 -24.52
CA PRO A 187 8.79 -4.72 -25.32
C PRO A 187 9.09 -5.83 -26.35
N PHE A 188 10.14 -6.66 -26.18
CA PHE A 188 10.67 -7.45 -27.30
C PHE A 188 10.43 -8.97 -27.32
N ASP A 189 9.89 -9.61 -26.28
CA ASP A 189 9.60 -11.05 -26.37
C ASP A 189 8.45 -11.57 -25.48
N GLY A 190 7.23 -11.08 -25.69
CA GLY A 190 6.00 -11.89 -25.68
C GLY A 190 5.58 -12.68 -24.42
N HIS A 191 6.33 -12.68 -23.32
CA HIS A 191 5.91 -13.25 -22.05
C HIS A 191 6.53 -12.48 -20.89
N HIS A 192 5.69 -11.88 -20.07
CA HIS A 192 6.12 -11.23 -18.84
C HIS A 192 5.80 -12.15 -17.66
N ASP A 193 6.76 -12.30 -16.76
CA ASP A 193 6.61 -13.12 -15.56
C ASP A 193 5.71 -12.45 -14.50
N PRO A 194 5.18 -13.23 -13.54
CA PRO A 194 4.54 -12.69 -12.35
C PRO A 194 5.51 -11.79 -11.57
N VAL A 195 5.04 -10.60 -11.18
CA VAL A 195 5.80 -9.66 -10.37
C VAL A 195 5.12 -9.47 -9.04
N ASP A 196 5.91 -9.47 -7.97
CA ASP A 196 5.47 -9.13 -6.64
C ASP A 196 5.77 -7.65 -6.40
N ILE A 197 4.77 -6.86 -6.02
CA ILE A 197 5.02 -5.48 -5.58
C ILE A 197 4.95 -5.46 -4.06
N GLU A 198 6.10 -5.23 -3.45
CA GLU A 198 6.20 -5.00 -2.02
C GLU A 198 5.70 -3.60 -1.70
N TYR A 199 4.86 -3.46 -0.67
CA TYR A 199 4.38 -2.15 -0.26
C TYR A 199 4.39 -1.93 1.25
N LEU A 200 4.61 -0.69 1.66
CA LEU A 200 4.40 -0.18 3.02
C LEU A 200 3.41 0.98 2.96
N ALA A 201 2.32 0.87 3.72
CA ALA A 201 1.34 1.94 3.89
C ALA A 201 1.59 2.65 5.22
N ILE A 202 1.99 3.91 5.15
CA ILE A 202 2.39 4.74 6.28
C ILE A 202 1.28 5.77 6.55
N GLY A 203 0.67 5.68 7.73
CA GLY A 203 -0.46 6.53 8.08
C GLY A 203 -1.09 6.14 9.41
N ASN A 204 -2.12 6.89 9.82
CA ASN A 204 -2.90 6.55 11.00
C ASN A 204 -4.13 5.75 10.57
N LEU A 205 -4.35 4.62 11.24
CA LEU A 205 -5.60 3.88 11.13
C LEU A 205 -6.78 4.75 11.58
N ASP A 206 -7.98 4.43 11.09
CA ASP A 206 -9.19 5.07 11.57
C ASP A 206 -9.35 4.80 13.08
N PRO A 207 -9.40 5.83 13.93
CA PRO A 207 -9.52 5.65 15.38
C PRO A 207 -10.88 5.07 15.82
N CYS A 208 -11.84 4.91 14.90
CA CYS A 208 -13.09 4.20 15.14
C CYS A 208 -12.97 2.68 15.02
N ILE A 209 -11.83 2.14 14.56
CA ILE A 209 -11.61 0.69 14.51
C ILE A 209 -11.71 0.09 15.91
N GLY A 210 -12.60 -0.90 16.06
CA GLY A 210 -12.86 -1.58 17.33
C GLY A 210 -13.62 -0.73 18.36
N LYS A 211 -14.02 0.50 18.05
CA LYS A 211 -14.77 1.36 18.97
C LYS A 211 -16.27 1.10 18.85
N THR A 212 -16.88 0.65 19.94
CA THR A 212 -18.33 0.49 20.04
C THR A 212 -18.94 1.71 20.70
N CYS A 213 -20.07 2.17 20.15
CA CYS A 213 -20.83 3.31 20.66
C CYS A 213 -22.20 2.82 21.12
N GLY A 214 -22.60 3.25 22.32
CA GLY A 214 -23.90 2.88 22.91
C GLY A 214 -25.05 3.68 22.32
N PHE A 215 -26.28 3.25 22.60
CA PHE A 215 -27.51 3.99 22.28
C PHE A 215 -27.63 4.43 20.81
N PHE A 216 -27.21 3.58 19.86
CA PHE A 216 -27.24 3.88 18.42
C PHE A 216 -26.38 5.09 17.99
N ALA A 217 -25.48 5.57 18.86
CA ALA A 217 -24.45 6.51 18.45
C ALA A 217 -23.52 5.85 17.43
N VAL A 218 -23.01 6.65 16.50
CA VAL A 218 -22.06 6.21 15.48
C VAL A 218 -20.69 6.79 15.82
N CYS A 219 -19.64 5.98 15.70
CA CYS A 219 -18.28 6.47 15.87
C CYS A 219 -17.90 7.35 14.67
N GLN A 220 -17.37 8.54 14.95
CA GLN A 220 -16.77 9.41 13.95
C GLN A 220 -15.37 9.86 14.39
N ALA A 221 -14.44 9.83 13.43
CA ALA A 221 -13.09 10.36 13.61
C ALA A 221 -13.06 11.88 13.37
N PHE A 222 -12.56 12.63 14.36
CA PHE A 222 -12.30 14.07 14.30
C PHE A 222 -10.80 14.39 14.15
N GLY A 223 -9.95 13.38 14.29
CA GLY A 223 -8.50 13.45 14.13
C GLY A 223 -7.92 12.04 14.08
N PRO A 224 -6.63 11.88 13.76
CA PRO A 224 -5.99 10.56 13.66
C PRO A 224 -5.95 9.76 14.97
N LYS A 225 -6.22 10.42 16.11
CA LYS A 225 -6.30 9.81 17.45
C LYS A 225 -7.53 10.27 18.22
N ASP A 226 -8.47 10.90 17.55
CA ASP A 226 -9.67 11.47 18.17
C ASP A 226 -10.90 10.86 17.52
N ALA A 227 -11.45 9.83 18.17
CA ALA A 227 -12.71 9.21 17.82
C ALA A 227 -13.76 9.58 18.85
N ARG A 228 -14.94 9.99 18.41
CA ARG A 228 -16.06 10.36 19.29
C ARG A 228 -17.32 9.63 18.85
N CYS A 229 -18.14 9.22 19.82
CA CYS A 229 -19.47 8.71 19.53
C CYS A 229 -20.40 9.90 19.37
N ILE A 230 -21.04 10.01 18.21
CA ILE A 230 -21.98 11.09 17.91
C ILE A 230 -23.35 10.52 17.60
N CYS A 231 -24.39 11.27 17.93
CA CYS A 231 -25.75 10.87 17.61
C CYS A 231 -26.03 11.08 16.11
N PRO A 232 -26.89 10.23 15.50
CA PRO A 232 -27.32 10.46 14.13
C PRO A 232 -27.87 11.88 13.96
N HIS A 233 -27.25 12.69 13.10
CA HIS A 233 -27.69 14.07 12.85
C HIS A 233 -28.57 14.20 11.61
N ASN A 234 -28.32 13.38 10.58
CA ASN A 234 -29.02 13.44 9.30
C ASN A 234 -29.94 12.23 9.15
N CYS A 235 -31.18 12.39 9.60
CA CYS A 235 -32.22 11.39 9.34
C CYS A 235 -32.92 11.68 8.02
N ALA A 236 -33.13 10.63 7.22
CA ALA A 236 -33.92 10.74 6.01
C ALA A 236 -35.35 11.20 6.33
N THR A 237 -36.00 11.88 5.40
CA THR A 237 -37.31 12.53 5.60
C THR A 237 -38.50 11.62 5.28
N TYR A 238 -38.28 10.32 5.02
CA TYR A 238 -39.37 9.40 4.75
C TYR A 238 -40.20 9.16 6.01
N GLU A 239 -41.49 8.92 5.81
CA GLU A 239 -42.42 8.65 6.91
C GLU A 239 -42.65 7.15 7.05
N ASN A 240 -42.29 6.63 8.23
CA ASN A 240 -42.60 5.29 8.66
C ASN A 240 -42.71 5.32 10.19
N GLN A 241 -43.81 5.92 10.64
CA GLN A 241 -44.03 6.31 12.02
C GLN A 241 -44.07 5.11 12.96
N ARG A 242 -43.60 5.32 14.19
CA ARG A 242 -43.59 4.31 15.26
C ARG A 242 -43.79 4.96 16.62
N CYS A 243 -44.54 4.32 17.49
CA CYS A 243 -44.80 4.78 18.84
C CYS A 243 -43.81 4.13 19.81
N GLY A 244 -43.02 4.94 20.51
CA GLY A 244 -42.11 4.48 21.54
C GLY A 244 -42.81 4.15 22.86
N GLU A 245 -42.14 3.38 23.71
CA GLU A 245 -42.61 3.08 25.08
C GLU A 245 -42.70 4.32 25.97
N ASP A 246 -41.97 5.38 25.61
CA ASP A 246 -42.00 6.72 26.18
C ASP A 246 -43.23 7.56 25.74
N ASN A 247 -44.17 6.96 24.99
CA ASN A 247 -45.33 7.60 24.38
C ASN A 247 -44.98 8.71 23.38
N VAL A 248 -43.78 8.69 22.79
CA VAL A 248 -43.37 9.62 21.73
C VAL A 248 -43.55 8.97 20.36
N THR A 249 -44.10 9.72 19.40
CA THR A 249 -44.16 9.30 18.00
C THR A 249 -42.90 9.70 17.27
N TYR A 250 -42.19 8.72 16.70
CA TYR A 250 -41.00 8.93 15.89
C TYR A 250 -41.34 8.84 14.40
N THR A 251 -40.86 9.79 13.59
CA THR A 251 -41.15 9.87 12.14
C THR A 251 -40.66 8.64 11.39
N ASN A 252 -39.49 8.11 11.77
CA ASN A 252 -38.88 6.91 11.22
C ASN A 252 -37.83 6.31 12.19
N GLU A 253 -37.20 5.21 11.77
CA GLU A 253 -36.22 4.49 12.60
C GLU A 253 -35.03 5.36 12.99
N CYS A 254 -34.55 6.19 12.07
CA CYS A 254 -33.41 7.07 12.38
C CYS A 254 -33.78 8.08 13.48
N THR A 255 -34.98 8.68 13.43
CA THR A 255 -35.41 9.62 14.47
C THR A 255 -35.57 8.95 15.84
N HIS A 256 -35.99 7.68 15.87
CA HIS A 256 -36.07 6.88 17.08
C HIS A 256 -34.67 6.56 17.65
N GLN A 257 -33.75 6.10 16.80
CA GLN A 257 -32.35 5.85 17.17
C GLN A 257 -31.64 7.11 17.65
N LYS A 258 -31.90 8.25 17.00
CA LYS A 258 -31.39 9.56 17.41
C LYS A 258 -31.86 9.93 18.82
N ALA A 259 -33.14 9.73 19.12
CA ALA A 259 -33.67 10.05 20.45
C ALA A 259 -33.07 9.16 21.55
N MET A 260 -32.91 7.86 21.29
CA MET A 260 -32.20 6.96 22.21
C MET A 260 -30.76 7.43 22.47
N CYS A 261 -30.07 7.88 21.41
CA CYS A 261 -28.73 8.42 21.53
C CYS A 261 -28.69 9.72 22.35
N ASP A 262 -29.51 10.71 21.99
CA ASP A 262 -29.51 12.04 22.62
C ASP A 262 -29.90 11.96 24.11
N GLN A 263 -30.81 11.06 24.45
CA GLN A 263 -31.28 10.85 25.83
C GLN A 263 -30.43 9.85 26.61
N THR A 264 -29.48 9.17 25.95
CA THR A 264 -28.68 8.07 26.53
C THR A 264 -29.53 7.00 27.21
N GLN A 265 -30.63 6.62 26.55
CA GLN A 265 -31.62 5.69 27.08
C GLN A 265 -32.08 4.72 25.99
N THR A 266 -32.31 3.46 26.36
CA THR A 266 -32.97 2.48 25.48
C THR A 266 -34.48 2.73 25.50
N ILE A 267 -35.07 2.92 24.32
CA ILE A 267 -36.51 3.14 24.14
C ILE A 267 -37.02 1.98 23.28
N GLY A 268 -37.93 1.18 23.82
CA GLY A 268 -38.61 0.14 23.06
C GLY A 268 -39.66 0.73 22.13
N ILE A 269 -40.04 -0.02 21.09
CA ILE A 269 -41.20 0.30 20.26
C ILE A 269 -42.43 -0.41 20.84
N ARG A 270 -43.47 0.37 21.17
CA ARG A 270 -44.76 -0.17 21.62
C ARG A 270 -45.56 -0.74 20.44
N HIS A 271 -45.69 0.03 19.36
CA HIS A 271 -46.32 -0.42 18.13
C HIS A 271 -45.92 0.45 16.93
N MET A 272 -46.17 -0.07 15.73
CA MET A 272 -46.02 0.70 14.48
C MET A 272 -47.16 1.71 14.32
N GLY A 273 -46.88 2.86 13.70
CA GLY A 273 -47.80 4.00 13.62
C GLY A 273 -47.61 5.01 14.77
N PRO A 274 -48.39 6.11 14.77
CA PRO A 274 -48.30 7.15 15.80
C PRO A 274 -48.91 6.71 17.14
N CYS A 275 -48.50 7.35 18.23
CA CYS A 275 -49.07 7.15 19.55
C CYS A 275 -50.48 7.79 19.65
N PHE A 276 -51.36 7.17 20.45
CA PHE A 276 -52.72 7.63 20.72
C PHE A 276 -53.04 7.56 22.21
#